data_AF-A0A7X1WIH3-F1
#
_entry.id   AF-A0A7X1WIH3-F1
#
_cell.length_a   1.000
_cell.length_b   1.000
_cell.length_c   1.000
_cell.angle_alpha   90.00
_cell.angle_beta   90.00
_cell.angle_gamma   90.00
#
_symmetry.space_group_name_H-M   'P 1'
#
loop_
_entity.id
_entity.type
_entity.pdbx_description
1 polymer ?
#
loop_
_entity_poly.entity_id
_entity_poly.type
_entity_poly.pdbx_seq_one_letter_code
_entity_poly.pdbx_strand_id
1 'polypeptide(L)'
;MIIAEDAADLGAKLYALAGKQMGERIRFSVNPSQMTALEMPCGSAVVPDLTGHGDGAGLAEVIHSYHQWGHTINIGLIQAEGIFQFWVEKDDLA
;
A
#
# COMPACT_ATOMS: atom_id res chain seq x y z
N MET A 1 13.21 2.39 -3.20
CA MET A 1 12.92 1.90 -1.83
C MET A 1 12.56 3.08 -0.96
N ILE A 2 11.43 3.01 -0.26
CA ILE A 2 10.91 4.01 0.67
C ILE A 2 11.25 3.54 2.09
N ILE A 3 11.65 4.48 2.94
CA ILE A 3 11.91 4.26 4.36
C ILE A 3 11.09 5.29 5.14
N ALA A 4 10.46 4.85 6.22
CA ALA A 4 9.61 5.67 7.07
C ALA A 4 9.96 5.50 8.55
N GLU A 5 9.55 6.48 9.35
CA GLU A 5 9.76 6.48 10.81
C GLU A 5 8.77 5.53 11.50
N ASP A 6 7.52 5.51 11.04
CA ASP A 6 6.44 4.67 11.53
C ASP A 6 5.41 4.36 10.43
N ALA A 7 4.33 3.69 10.80
CA ALA A 7 3.26 3.30 9.88
C ALA A 7 2.50 4.52 9.32
N ALA A 8 2.38 5.61 10.08
CA ALA A 8 1.69 6.83 9.65
C ALA A 8 2.50 7.57 8.58
N ASP A 9 3.81 7.73 8.80
CA ASP A 9 4.73 8.28 7.81
C ASP A 9 4.79 7.40 6.56
N LEU A 10 4.80 6.07 6.72
CA LEU A 10 4.79 5.15 5.59
C LEU A 10 3.50 5.26 4.77
N GLY A 11 2.34 5.27 5.42
CA GLY A 11 1.03 5.45 4.78
C GLY A 11 0.94 6.78 4.03
N ALA A 12 1.41 7.88 4.64
CA ALA A 12 1.42 9.19 4.01
C ALA A 12 2.33 9.26 2.77
N LYS A 13 3.53 8.66 2.83
CA LYS A 13 4.45 8.59 1.69
C LYS A 13 3.88 7.79 0.53
N LEU A 14 3.26 6.66 0.82
CA LEU A 14 2.61 5.81 -0.19
C LEU A 14 1.40 6.49 -0.83
N TYR A 15 0.56 7.16 -0.03
CA TYR A 15 -0.55 7.98 -0.52
C TYR A 15 -0.07 9.11 -1.44
N ALA A 16 0.94 9.88 -1.02
CA ALA A 16 1.50 10.97 -1.82
C ALA A 16 2.14 10.48 -3.13
N LEU A 17 2.67 9.25 -3.18
CA LEU A 17 3.18 8.64 -4.40
C LEU A 17 2.06 8.23 -5.35
N ALA A 18 0.99 7.61 -4.84
CA ALA A 18 -0.18 7.28 -5.66
C ALA A 18 -0.77 8.53 -6.31
N GLY A 19 -0.80 9.66 -5.58
CA GLY A 19 -1.28 10.94 -6.12
C GLY A 19 -0.40 11.55 -7.22
N LYS A 20 0.88 11.14 -7.32
CA LYS A 20 1.76 11.55 -8.43
C LYS A 20 1.57 10.69 -9.68
N GLN A 21 0.98 9.51 -9.54
CA GLN A 21 0.75 8.53 -10.62
C GLN A 21 -0.75 8.30 -10.79
N MET A 22 -1.51 9.39 -10.99
CA MET A 22 -2.96 9.31 -11.05
C MET A 22 -3.44 8.38 -12.18
N GLY A 23 -4.37 7.48 -11.87
CA GLY A 23 -4.92 6.50 -12.79
C GLY A 23 -4.03 5.27 -13.01
N GLU A 24 -2.83 5.24 -12.42
CA GLU A 24 -1.92 4.10 -12.51
C GLU A 24 -1.98 3.24 -11.24
N ARG A 25 -2.04 1.92 -11.44
CA ARG A 25 -1.90 0.96 -10.34
C ARG A 25 -0.42 0.81 -10.01
N ILE A 26 -0.09 0.98 -8.74
CA ILE A 26 1.24 0.74 -8.18
C ILE A 26 1.17 -0.41 -7.18
N ARG A 27 2.22 -1.23 -7.11
CA ARG A 27 2.36 -2.29 -6.10
C ARG A 27 3.61 -2.05 -5.28
N PHE A 28 3.49 -2.23 -3.96
CA PHE A 28 4.63 -2.19 -3.05
C PHE A 28 4.71 -3.47 -2.22
N SER A 29 5.92 -4.03 -2.12
CA SER A 29 6.27 -4.96 -1.04
C SER A 29 6.64 -4.13 0.19
N VAL A 30 5.79 -4.16 1.20
CA VAL A 30 5.91 -3.41 2.45
C VAL A 30 6.40 -4.35 3.55
N ASN A 31 7.50 -3.98 4.21
CA ASN A 31 7.95 -4.62 5.44
C ASN A 31 7.56 -3.72 6.62
N PRO A 32 6.46 -4.04 7.33
CA PRO A 32 6.00 -3.20 8.42
C PRO A 32 7.01 -3.16 9.59
N SER A 33 7.74 -4.24 9.88
CA SER A 33 8.74 -4.27 10.97
C SER A 33 9.92 -3.36 10.74
N GLN A 34 10.26 -3.08 9.48
CA GLN A 34 11.34 -2.16 9.12
C GLN A 34 10.82 -0.80 8.65
N MET A 35 9.50 -0.62 8.57
CA MET A 35 8.85 0.57 8.00
C MET A 35 9.42 0.92 6.60
N THR A 36 9.61 -0.11 5.77
CA THR A 36 10.09 0.05 4.40
C THR A 36 9.07 -0.41 3.37
N ALA A 37 9.15 0.18 2.17
CA ALA A 37 8.38 -0.26 1.02
C ALA A 37 9.25 -0.28 -0.24
N LEU A 38 9.16 -1.37 -1.00
CA LEU A 38 9.83 -1.53 -2.29
C LEU A 38 8.78 -1.64 -3.38
N GLU A 39 8.86 -0.76 -4.38
CA GLU A 39 7.96 -0.84 -5.53
C GLU A 39 8.23 -2.13 -6.32
N MET A 40 7.16 -2.81 -6.68
CA MET A 40 7.19 -4.08 -7.40
C MET A 40 6.42 -3.94 -8.72
N PRO A 41 6.81 -4.68 -9.78
CA PRO A 41 6.00 -4.74 -10.99
C PRO A 41 4.57 -5.22 -10.68
N CYS A 42 3.58 -4.58 -11.26
CA CYS A 42 2.20 -5.03 -11.20
C CYS A 42 2.03 -6.30 -12.05
N GLY A 43 1.75 -7.44 -11.42
CA GLY A 43 1.50 -8.70 -12.14
C GLY A 43 0.16 -8.74 -12.89
N SER A 44 -0.76 -7.81 -12.59
CA SER A 44 -2.06 -7.67 -13.25
C SER A 44 -2.46 -6.20 -13.30
N ALA A 45 -3.18 -5.78 -14.34
CA ALA A 45 -3.80 -4.46 -14.40
C ALA A 45 -5.13 -4.39 -13.62
N VAL A 46 -5.67 -5.54 -13.19
CA VAL A 46 -7.01 -5.61 -12.59
C VAL A 46 -6.97 -5.15 -11.14
N VAL A 47 -7.67 -4.05 -10.85
CA VAL A 47 -7.99 -3.61 -9.49
C VAL A 47 -9.09 -4.52 -8.93
N PRO A 48 -8.90 -5.20 -7.78
CA PRO A 48 -9.92 -6.07 -7.21
C PRO A 48 -11.16 -5.29 -6.77
N ASP A 49 -12.36 -5.84 -6.94
CA ASP A 49 -13.63 -5.18 -6.52
C ASP A 49 -13.72 -4.90 -5.01
N LEU A 50 -12.93 -5.59 -4.18
CA LEU A 50 -12.86 -5.42 -2.72
C LEU A 50 -11.74 -4.44 -2.30
N THR A 51 -11.62 -3.29 -2.99
CA THR A 51 -10.68 -2.25 -2.58
C THR A 51 -11.10 -1.60 -1.27
N GLY A 52 -10.17 -1.46 -0.32
CA GLY A 52 -10.35 -0.51 0.76
C GLY A 52 -10.41 0.90 0.16
N HIS A 53 -11.51 1.61 0.41
CA HIS A 53 -11.57 3.06 0.18
C HIS A 53 -10.98 3.74 1.41
N GLY A 54 -10.10 4.71 1.22
CA GLY A 54 -9.55 5.47 2.34
C GLY A 54 -8.57 6.53 1.92
N ASP A 55 -7.62 6.80 2.80
CA ASP A 55 -6.54 7.77 2.65
C ASP A 55 -5.23 7.19 3.22
N GLY A 56 -4.20 8.05 3.35
CA GLY A 56 -2.94 7.65 3.96
C GLY A 56 -3.06 7.16 5.41
N ALA A 57 -4.07 7.61 6.17
CA ALA A 57 -4.29 7.17 7.55
C ALA A 57 -4.92 5.76 7.58
N GLY A 58 -5.91 5.49 6.73
CA GLY A 58 -6.46 4.14 6.58
C GLY A 58 -5.41 3.11 6.13
N LEU A 59 -4.50 3.52 5.24
CA LEU A 59 -3.36 2.68 4.84
C LEU A 59 -2.39 2.44 6.02
N ALA A 60 -2.14 3.46 6.85
CA ALA A 60 -1.29 3.33 8.03
C ALA A 60 -1.83 2.33 9.05
N GLU A 61 -3.15 2.31 9.28
CA GLU A 61 -3.80 1.34 10.18
C GLU A 61 -3.61 -0.10 9.69
N VAL A 62 -3.71 -0.32 8.37
CA VAL A 62 -3.43 -1.64 7.79
C VAL A 62 -1.97 -2.04 7.99
N ILE A 63 -1.02 -1.16 7.65
CA ILE A 63 0.41 -1.42 7.85
C ILE A 63 0.70 -1.74 9.32
N HIS A 64 0.13 -0.97 10.26
CA HIS A 64 0.30 -1.19 11.69
C HIS A 64 -0.28 -2.55 12.15
N SER A 65 -1.41 -2.97 11.58
CA SER A 65 -2.01 -4.28 11.90
C SER A 65 -1.09 -5.43 11.49
N TYR A 66 -0.47 -5.36 10.32
CA TYR A 66 0.47 -6.38 9.85
C TYR A 66 1.83 -6.33 10.55
N HIS A 67 2.24 -5.17 11.09
CA HIS A 67 3.39 -5.08 11.99
C HIS A 67 3.26 -6.02 13.19
N GLN A 68 2.05 -6.20 13.73
CA GLN A 68 1.80 -7.11 14.86
C GLN A 68 2.05 -8.58 14.50
N TRP A 69 1.94 -8.94 13.22
CA TRP A 69 2.15 -10.30 12.74
C TRP A 69 3.56 -10.54 12.20
N GLY A 70 4.37 -9.49 12.01
CA GLY A 70 5.77 -9.60 11.58
C GLY A 70 5.96 -10.07 10.13
N HIS A 71 4.93 -9.97 9.30
CA HIS A 71 4.97 -10.40 7.90
C HIS A 71 5.14 -9.22 6.95
N THR A 72 5.95 -9.42 5.91
CA THR A 72 5.97 -8.55 4.74
C THR A 72 4.67 -8.76 3.95
N ILE A 73 4.09 -7.68 3.44
CA ILE A 73 2.84 -7.70 2.68
C ILE A 73 3.01 -6.94 1.37
N ASN A 74 2.28 -7.35 0.34
CA ASN A 74 2.15 -6.61 -0.89
C ASN A 74 0.88 -5.76 -0.84
N ILE A 75 1.03 -4.47 -1.09
CA ILE A 75 -0.07 -3.52 -1.13
C ILE A 75 -0.19 -2.97 -2.55
N GLY A 76 -1.36 -3.13 -3.15
CA GLY A 76 -1.76 -2.45 -4.37
C GLY A 76 -2.39 -1.10 -4.03
N LEU A 77 -2.05 -0.06 -4.80
CA LEU A 77 -2.51 1.32 -4.64
C LEU A 77 -2.99 1.87 -5.98
N ILE A 78 -4.04 2.68 -5.97
CA ILE A 78 -4.43 3.52 -7.10
C ILE A 78 -5.07 4.80 -6.59
N GLN A 79 -4.76 5.93 -7.23
CA GLN A 79 -5.49 7.18 -7.02
C GLN A 79 -6.06 7.66 -8.36
N ALA A 80 -7.39 7.70 -8.47
CA ALA A 80 -8.08 8.10 -9.69
C ALA A 80 -9.27 9.00 -9.34
N GLU A 81 -9.41 10.12 -10.06
CA GLU A 81 -10.56 11.04 -9.91
C GLU A 81 -10.81 11.51 -8.46
N GLY A 82 -9.73 11.68 -7.68
CA GLY A 82 -9.81 12.08 -6.27
C GLY A 82 -10.16 10.95 -5.29
N ILE A 83 -10.32 9.72 -5.78
CA ILE A 83 -10.54 8.52 -4.97
C ILE A 83 -9.21 7.79 -4.82
N PHE A 84 -8.84 7.50 -3.58
CA PHE A 84 -7.72 6.61 -3.27
C PHE A 84 -8.24 5.25 -2.83
N GLN A 85 -7.68 4.21 -3.44
CA GLN A 85 -8.00 2.82 -3.18
C GLN A 85 -6.72 2.05 -2.89
N PHE A 86 -6.80 1.15 -1.92
CA PHE A 86 -5.70 0.25 -1.60
C PHE A 86 -6.22 -1.13 -1.18
N TRP A 87 -5.39 -2.16 -1.34
CA TRP A 87 -5.70 -3.53 -0.92
C TRP A 87 -4.43 -4.32 -0.67
N VAL A 88 -4.51 -5.32 0.20
CA VAL A 88 -3.46 -6.33 0.35
C VAL A 88 -3.62 -7.38 -0.75
N GLU A 89 -2.55 -7.67 -1.49
CA GLU A 89 -2.61 -8.66 -2.57
C GLU A 89 -2.67 -10.09 -2.01
N LYS A 90 -3.48 -10.95 -2.63
CA LYS A 90 -3.76 -12.32 -2.14
C LYS A 90 -2.57 -13.27 -2.18
N ASP A 91 -1.47 -12.91 -2.84
CA ASP A 91 -0.27 -13.75 -2.91
C ASP A 91 0.38 -13.98 -1.54
N ASP A 92 -0.03 -13.26 -0.49
CA ASP A 92 0.65 -13.22 0.82
C ASP A 92 -0.04 -14.01 1.96
N LEU A 93 -1.07 -14.82 1.69
CA LEU A 93 -1.78 -15.64 2.70
C LEU A 93 -1.70 -17.17 2.47
N ALA A 94 -0.76 -17.62 1.62
CA ALA A 94 -0.53 -19.05 1.36
C ALA A 94 0.45 -19.68 2.37
#